data_AF-A9A0I8-F1
#
_entry.id   AF-A9A0I8-F1
#
_cell.length_a   1.000
_cell.length_b   1.000
_cell.length_c   1.000
_cell.angle_alpha   90.00
_cell.angle_beta   90.00
_cell.angle_gamma   90.00
#
_symmetry.space_group_name_H-M   'P 1'
#
loop_
_entity.id
_entity.type
_entity.pdbx_description
1 polymer ?
#
loop_
_entity_poly.entity_id
_entity_poly.type
_entity_poly.pdbx_seq_one_letter_code
_entity_poly.pdbx_strand_id
1 'polypeptide(L)'
;MKTIPGLLFAAVLLCLSCPHAHAQEFGKIRALQQRADTVVRQKNSFVARVLDSYQIPHQINEQGVVVRIQVEEKWHDVTAIEIVPLLRENAVDVTAPREVTAHEIYFFTAEGVLDLVSELRIR
;
A
#
# COMPACT_ATOMS: atom_id res chain seq x y z
N MET A 1 1.19 -20.96 -64.16
CA MET A 1 2.00 -20.00 -63.38
C MET A 1 1.13 -19.36 -62.31
N LYS A 2 1.61 -19.38 -61.06
CA LYS A 2 1.36 -18.43 -59.95
C LYS A 2 -0.08 -18.12 -59.52
N THR A 3 -0.52 -18.71 -58.40
CA THR A 3 -1.33 -18.03 -57.36
C THR A 3 -1.09 -18.59 -55.94
N ILE A 4 0.13 -19.04 -55.62
CA ILE A 4 0.51 -19.44 -54.24
C ILE A 4 0.87 -18.26 -53.30
N PRO A 5 1.26 -17.03 -53.74
CA PRO A 5 1.77 -16.03 -52.79
C PRO A 5 0.69 -15.32 -51.96
N GLY A 6 -0.59 -15.38 -52.33
CA GLY A 6 -1.66 -14.63 -51.66
C GLY A 6 -2.06 -15.21 -50.29
N LEU A 7 -2.07 -16.54 -50.17
CA LEU A 7 -2.47 -17.24 -48.93
C LEU A 7 -1.42 -17.09 -47.82
N LEU A 8 -0.14 -17.07 -48.19
CA LEU A 8 0.98 -16.85 -47.27
C LEU A 8 1.00 -15.41 -46.73
N PHE A 9 0.62 -14.42 -47.54
CA PHE A 9 0.56 -13.02 -47.14
C PHE A 9 -0.61 -12.74 -46.17
N ALA A 10 -1.77 -13.38 -46.39
CA ALA A 10 -2.93 -13.25 -45.52
C ALA A 10 -2.71 -13.88 -44.13
N ALA A 11 -2.02 -15.02 -44.06
CA ALA A 11 -1.66 -15.66 -42.78
C ALA A 11 -0.66 -14.84 -41.96
N VAL A 12 0.29 -14.16 -42.61
CA VAL A 12 1.25 -13.26 -41.93
C VAL A 12 0.55 -12.01 -41.37
N LEU A 13 -0.43 -11.45 -42.09
CA LEU A 13 -1.23 -10.31 -41.58
C LEU A 13 -2.10 -10.69 -40.36
N LEU A 14 -2.64 -11.91 -40.31
CA LEU A 14 -3.43 -12.37 -39.16
C LEU A 14 -2.57 -12.52 -37.89
N CYS A 15 -1.34 -13.03 -38.02
CA CYS A 15 -0.43 -13.19 -36.87
C CYS A 15 0.08 -11.86 -36.29
N LEU A 16 0.16 -10.80 -37.09
CA LEU A 16 0.58 -9.46 -36.64
C LEU A 16 -0.49 -8.70 -35.84
N SER A 17 -1.74 -9.18 -35.87
CA SER A 17 -2.88 -8.49 -35.25
C SER A 17 -3.11 -8.86 -33.78
N CYS A 18 -2.45 -9.91 -33.26
CA CYS A 18 -2.71 -10.48 -31.94
C CYS A 18 -1.86 -10.00 -30.72
N PRO A 19 -0.88 -9.07 -30.80
CA PRO A 19 -0.07 -8.73 -29.61
C PRO A 19 -0.72 -7.71 -28.66
N HIS A 20 -1.82 -7.05 -29.05
CA HIS A 20 -2.35 -5.90 -28.31
C HIS A 20 -3.11 -6.28 -27.03
N ALA A 21 -3.81 -7.41 -27.00
CA ALA A 21 -4.59 -7.84 -25.84
C ALA A 21 -3.69 -8.25 -24.66
N HIS A 22 -2.62 -8.99 -24.93
CA HIS A 22 -1.68 -9.43 -23.90
C HIS A 22 -0.88 -8.26 -23.31
N ALA A 23 -0.41 -7.31 -24.12
CA ALA A 23 0.33 -6.14 -23.63
C ALA A 23 -0.50 -5.29 -22.64
N GLN A 24 -1.81 -5.18 -22.85
CA GLN A 24 -2.71 -4.46 -21.96
C GLN A 24 -2.88 -5.15 -20.59
N GLU A 25 -2.93 -6.48 -20.55
CA GLU A 25 -3.01 -7.22 -19.28
C GLU A 25 -1.70 -7.17 -18.49
N PHE A 26 -0.55 -7.34 -19.16
CA PHE A 26 0.76 -7.19 -18.53
C PHE A 26 0.97 -5.77 -17.95
N GLY A 27 0.49 -4.74 -18.67
CA GLY A 27 0.49 -3.36 -18.18
C GLY A 27 -0.32 -3.18 -16.89
N LYS A 28 -1.51 -3.80 -16.81
CA LYS A 28 -2.36 -3.78 -15.61
C LYS A 28 -1.71 -4.45 -14.41
N ILE A 29 -1.14 -5.65 -14.59
CA ILE A 29 -0.47 -6.39 -13.51
C ILE A 29 0.70 -5.58 -12.95
N ARG A 30 1.53 -5.00 -13.83
CA ARG A 30 2.65 -4.15 -13.41
C ARG A 30 2.18 -2.92 -12.64
N ALA A 31 1.13 -2.24 -13.11
CA ALA A 31 0.58 -1.07 -12.43
C ALA A 31 0.03 -1.43 -11.03
N LEU A 32 -0.61 -2.59 -10.89
CA LEU A 32 -1.09 -3.09 -9.59
C LEU A 32 0.07 -3.36 -8.63
N GLN A 33 1.14 -4.01 -9.10
CA GLN A 33 2.33 -4.27 -8.29
C GLN A 33 2.96 -2.96 -7.80
N GLN A 34 3.17 -1.99 -8.71
CA GLN A 34 3.72 -0.68 -8.36
C GLN A 34 2.87 0.06 -7.32
N ARG A 35 1.54 -0.06 -7.44
CA ARG A 35 0.60 0.52 -6.47
C ARG A 35 0.70 -0.18 -5.12
N ALA A 36 0.76 -1.51 -5.09
CA ALA A 36 0.94 -2.27 -3.85
C ALA A 36 2.23 -1.86 -3.13
N ASP A 37 3.35 -1.79 -3.85
CA ASP A 37 4.65 -1.38 -3.29
C ASP A 37 4.59 0.05 -2.75
N THR A 38 3.89 0.95 -3.46
CA THR A 38 3.71 2.34 -3.02
C THR A 38 2.89 2.43 -1.74
N VAL A 39 1.79 1.68 -1.67
CA VAL A 39 0.94 1.63 -0.47
C VAL A 39 1.72 1.07 0.73
N VAL A 40 2.50 0.01 0.53
CA VAL A 40 3.35 -0.56 1.60
C VAL A 40 4.34 0.48 2.10
N ARG A 41 5.06 1.17 1.21
CA ARG A 41 5.99 2.25 1.58
C ARG A 41 5.29 3.39 2.32
N GLN A 42 4.10 3.80 1.85
CA GLN A 42 3.32 4.87 2.50
C GLN A 42 2.88 4.47 3.91
N LYS A 43 2.38 3.24 4.09
CA LYS A 43 1.99 2.72 5.41
C LYS A 43 3.19 2.68 6.36
N ASN A 44 4.31 2.11 5.93
CA ASN A 44 5.53 2.02 6.73
C ASN A 44 6.05 3.41 7.13
N SER A 45 6.16 4.33 6.15
CA SER A 45 6.61 5.70 6.39
C SER A 45 5.63 6.51 7.26
N PHE A 46 4.34 6.19 7.22
CA PHE A 46 3.36 6.81 8.11
C PHE A 46 3.62 6.44 9.57
N VAL A 47 3.79 5.16 9.88
CA VAL A 47 4.04 4.72 11.26
C VAL A 47 5.31 5.35 11.82
N ALA A 48 6.42 5.33 11.07
CA ALA A 48 7.68 5.95 11.51
C ALA A 48 7.50 7.44 11.83
N ARG A 49 6.85 8.20 10.92
CA ARG A 49 6.56 9.63 11.14
C ARG A 49 5.69 9.88 12.36
N VAL A 50 4.72 9.00 12.62
CA VAL A 50 3.89 9.09 13.81
C VAL A 50 4.78 8.92 15.04
N LEU A 51 5.57 7.85 15.14
CA LEU A 51 6.47 7.63 16.27
C LEU A 51 7.47 8.79 16.45
N ASP A 52 8.03 9.31 15.36
CA ASP A 52 8.90 10.50 15.39
C ASP A 52 8.18 11.72 15.98
N SER A 53 6.92 11.96 15.59
CA SER A 53 6.14 13.11 16.07
C SER A 53 5.84 13.06 17.57
N TYR A 54 5.71 11.86 18.12
CA TYR A 54 5.55 11.64 19.57
C TYR A 54 6.89 11.38 20.28
N GLN A 55 8.01 11.49 19.57
CA GLN A 55 9.36 11.27 20.11
C GLN A 55 9.55 9.88 20.72
N ILE A 56 8.85 8.88 20.19
CA ILE A 56 8.94 7.49 20.63
C ILE A 56 10.15 6.83 19.94
N PRO A 57 11.18 6.40 20.69
CA PRO A 57 12.33 5.72 20.11
C PRO A 57 11.90 4.42 19.44
N HIS A 58 12.36 4.20 18.21
CA HIS A 58 11.99 3.02 17.44
C HIS A 58 13.12 2.59 16.50
N GLN A 59 13.04 1.34 16.04
CA GLN A 59 13.95 0.79 15.04
C GLN A 59 13.17 0.38 13.79
N ILE A 60 13.71 0.72 12.63
CA ILE A 60 13.19 0.32 11.33
C ILE A 60 14.13 -0.68 10.66
N ASN A 61 13.57 -1.60 9.87
CA ASN A 61 14.36 -2.48 9.02
C ASN A 61 14.63 -1.86 7.63
N GLU A 62 15.31 -2.60 6.75
CA GLU A 62 15.65 -2.16 5.39
C GLU A 62 14.42 -1.83 4.51
N GLN A 63 13.24 -2.38 4.83
CA GLN A 63 11.99 -2.10 4.14
C GLN A 63 11.21 -0.93 4.76
N GLY A 64 11.79 -0.26 5.77
CA GLY A 64 11.17 0.84 6.51
C GLY A 64 10.08 0.40 7.50
N VAL A 65 9.95 -0.90 7.76
CA VAL A 65 8.99 -1.42 8.74
C VAL A 65 9.53 -1.19 10.14
N VAL A 66 8.70 -0.65 11.04
CA VAL A 66 9.03 -0.56 12.47
C VAL A 66 9.05 -1.96 13.07
N VAL A 67 10.21 -2.38 13.56
CA VAL A 67 10.43 -3.72 14.13
C VAL A 67 10.57 -3.69 15.65
N ARG A 68 10.89 -2.53 16.23
CA ARG A 68 10.97 -2.33 17.68
C ARG A 68 10.52 -0.94 18.07
N ILE A 69 9.87 -0.83 19.22
CA ILE A 69 9.53 0.44 19.86
C ILE A 69 9.97 0.42 21.32
N GLN A 70 10.40 1.57 21.84
CA GLN A 70 10.74 1.73 23.24
C GLN A 70 9.60 2.44 23.96
N VAL A 71 9.04 1.79 24.98
CA VAL A 71 7.97 2.32 25.83
C VAL A 71 8.38 2.05 27.28
N GLU A 72 8.24 3.06 28.16
CA GLU A 72 8.63 2.94 29.58
C GLU A 72 10.06 2.38 29.77
N GLU A 73 11.00 2.89 28.97
CA GLU A 73 12.42 2.48 28.94
C GLU A 73 12.68 1.03 28.46
N LYS A 74 11.63 0.26 28.17
CA LYS A 74 11.72 -1.12 27.70
C LYS A 74 11.54 -1.20 26.18
N TRP A 75 12.38 -2.02 25.54
CA TRP A 75 12.24 -2.32 24.11
C TRP A 75 11.27 -3.48 23.91
N HIS A 76 10.31 -3.28 23.01
CA HIS A 76 9.35 -4.29 22.60
C HIS A 76 9.54 -4.65 21.13
N ASP A 77 9.64 -5.96 20.84
CA ASP A 77 9.64 -6.48 19.47
C ASP A 77 8.22 -6.40 18.89
N VAL A 78 8.09 -5.72 17.76
CA VAL A 78 6.83 -5.55 17.04
C VAL A 78 6.67 -6.68 16.03
N THR A 79 5.60 -7.46 16.16
CA THR A 79 5.29 -8.60 15.29
C THR A 79 4.29 -8.24 14.19
N ALA A 80 3.37 -7.30 14.48
CA ALA A 80 2.42 -6.78 13.52
C ALA A 80 2.02 -5.35 13.87
N ILE A 81 1.57 -4.60 12.86
CA ILE A 81 1.09 -3.23 13.00
C ILE A 81 -0.25 -3.11 12.27
N GLU A 82 -1.25 -2.62 12.98
CA GLU A 82 -2.56 -2.30 12.41
C GLU A 82 -2.81 -0.79 12.50
N ILE A 83 -3.36 -0.21 11.44
CA ILE A 83 -3.70 1.21 11.36
C ILE A 83 -5.18 1.31 11.04
N VAL A 84 -5.96 1.85 11.96
CA VAL A 84 -7.41 2.01 11.87
C VAL A 84 -7.75 3.49 11.71
N PRO A 85 -8.30 3.92 10.57
CA PRO A 85 -8.71 5.32 10.40
C PRO A 85 -9.95 5.63 11.22
N LEU A 86 -9.89 6.70 12.01
CA LEU A 86 -11.05 7.26 12.70
C LEU A 86 -11.75 8.26 11.78
N LEU A 87 -13.04 8.03 11.54
CA LEU A 87 -13.85 8.80 10.60
C LEU A 87 -14.77 9.76 11.36
N ARG A 88 -14.89 10.99 10.86
CA ARG A 88 -15.95 11.91 11.29
C ARG A 88 -17.22 11.62 10.51
N GLU A 89 -18.29 11.32 11.22
CA GLU A 89 -19.64 11.28 10.63
C GLU A 89 -20.16 12.70 10.47
N ASN A 90 -20.48 13.09 9.23
CA ASN A 90 -21.16 14.35 8.96
C ASN A 90 -22.66 14.14 9.18
N ALA A 91 -23.16 14.46 10.38
CA ALA A 91 -24.56 14.29 10.76
C ALA A 91 -25.56 15.11 9.90
N VAL A 92 -25.06 16.09 9.14
CA VAL A 92 -25.87 17.02 8.33
C VAL A 92 -25.99 16.57 6.87
N ASP A 93 -25.03 15.81 6.35
CA ASP A 93 -24.99 15.42 4.95
C ASP A 93 -24.38 14.02 4.78
N VAL A 94 -25.26 13.04 4.53
CA VAL A 94 -24.91 11.63 4.32
C VAL A 94 -24.17 11.42 2.98
N THR A 95 -24.20 12.41 2.07
CA THR A 95 -23.50 12.36 0.78
C THR A 95 -22.10 12.97 0.82
N ALA A 96 -21.75 13.69 1.88
CA ALA A 96 -20.43 14.26 2.04
C ALA A 96 -19.37 13.17 2.27
N PRO A 97 -18.19 13.24 1.62
CA PRO A 97 -17.13 12.27 1.81
C PRO A 97 -16.70 12.23 3.29
N ARG A 98 -16.60 11.02 3.85
CA ARG A 98 -16.13 10.80 5.22
C ARG A 98 -14.69 11.28 5.34
N GLU A 99 -14.44 12.20 6.27
CA GLU A 99 -13.11 12.72 6.53
C GLU A 99 -12.41 11.87 7.60
N VAL A 100 -11.18 11.44 7.31
CA VAL A 100 -10.32 10.80 8.31
C VAL A 100 -9.78 11.88 9.25
N THR A 101 -10.17 11.80 10.52
CA THR A 101 -9.74 12.77 11.55
C THR A 101 -8.49 12.35 12.27
N ALA A 102 -8.29 11.05 12.45
CA ALA A 102 -7.16 10.47 13.16
C ALA A 102 -6.95 9.02 12.72
N HIS A 103 -5.90 8.39 13.23
CA HIS A 103 -5.61 6.98 13.08
C HIS A 103 -5.29 6.39 14.45
N GLU A 104 -5.95 5.30 14.80
CA GLU A 104 -5.48 4.40 15.85
C GLU A 104 -4.44 3.46 15.25
N ILE A 105 -3.32 3.33 15.94
CA ILE A 105 -2.21 2.47 15.54
C ILE A 105 -1.99 1.46 16.65
N TYR A 106 -2.10 0.18 16.31
CA TYR A 106 -1.88 -0.93 17.23
C TYR A 106 -0.56 -1.63 16.88
N PHE A 107 0.30 -1.77 17.87
CA PHE A 107 1.57 -2.48 17.80
C PHE A 107 1.43 -3.79 18.58
N PHE A 108 1.41 -4.90 17.86
CA PHE A 108 1.35 -6.23 18.47
C PHE A 108 2.76 -6.66 18.88
N THR A 109 2.91 -7.08 20.13
CA THR A 109 4.18 -7.53 20.70
C THR A 109 3.98 -8.89 21.38
N ALA A 110 5.06 -9.53 21.83
CA ALA A 110 4.96 -10.77 22.62
C ALA A 110 4.28 -10.57 23.99
N GLU A 111 4.21 -9.34 24.48
CA GLU A 111 3.80 -9.00 25.85
C GLU A 111 2.39 -8.39 25.89
N GLY A 112 1.81 -8.11 24.73
CA GLY A 112 0.51 -7.47 24.59
C GLY A 112 0.43 -6.56 23.39
N VAL A 113 -0.61 -5.74 23.36
CA VAL A 113 -0.83 -4.72 22.33
C VAL A 113 -0.58 -3.36 22.94
N LEU A 114 0.23 -2.56 22.26
CA LEU A 114 0.44 -1.15 22.56
C LEU A 114 -0.35 -0.33 21.53
N ASP A 115 -1.06 0.71 21.97
CA ASP A 115 -1.88 1.54 21.10
C ASP A 115 -1.46 3.01 21.11
N LEU A 116 -1.70 3.69 19.99
CA LEU A 116 -1.42 5.12 19.82
C LEU A 116 -2.47 5.76 18.90
N VAL A 117 -3.09 6.84 19.36
CA VAL A 117 -3.97 7.67 18.53
C VAL A 117 -3.15 8.82 17.93
N SER A 118 -3.15 8.94 16.61
CA SER A 118 -2.48 10.01 15.88
C SER A 118 -3.43 10.84 15.04
N GLU A 119 -3.36 12.16 15.16
CA GLU A 119 -4.07 13.11 14.29
C GLU A 119 -3.40 13.28 12.92
N LEU A 120 -2.23 12.67 12.70
CA LEU A 120 -1.54 12.73 11.42
C LEU A 120 -2.34 11.98 10.34
N ARG A 121 -2.33 12.55 9.13
CA ARG A 121 -2.95 11.94 7.95
C ARG A 121 -1.91 11.17 7.13
N ILE A 122 -2.30 9.99 6.65
CA ILE A 122 -1.56 9.27 5.60
C ILE A 122 -1.58 10.14 4.33
N ARG A 123 -0.42 10.30 3.69
CA ARG A 123 -0.24 11.08 2.46
C ARG A 123 0.31 10.20 1.36
#